data_AF-A0A942MHT1-F1
#
_entry.id   AF-A0A942MHT1-F1
#
_cell.length_a   1.000
_cell.length_b   1.000
_cell.length_c   1.000
_cell.angle_alpha   90.00
_cell.angle_beta   90.00
_cell.angle_gamma   90.00
#
_symmetry.space_group_name_H-M   'P 1'
#
loop_
_entity.id
_entity.type
_entity.pdbx_description
1 polymer ?
#
loop_
_entity_poly.entity_id
_entity_poly.type
_entity_poly.pdbx_seq_one_letter_code
_entity_poly.pdbx_strand_id
1 'polypeptide(L)' 'MPVKPSQAMLSCIDMCQNTQNNIRSLADTTHNQMVRDELNKAYLSIDVCIKQCQTANSHLS' A
#
# COMPACT_ATOMS: atom_id res chain seq x y z
N MET A 1 -25.92 -0.96 -6.60
CA MET A 1 -25.58 -2.40 -6.56
C MET A 1 -24.45 -2.58 -5.54
N PRO A 2 -24.48 -3.59 -4.66
CA PRO A 2 -23.36 -3.86 -3.75
C PRO A 2 -22.10 -4.22 -4.55
N VAL A 3 -20.96 -3.69 -4.12
CA VAL A 3 -19.67 -3.95 -4.77
C VAL A 3 -19.30 -5.42 -4.52
N LYS A 4 -18.86 -6.14 -5.57
CA LYS A 4 -18.39 -7.51 -5.39
C LYS A 4 -17.17 -7.52 -4.46
N PRO A 5 -17.01 -8.51 -3.56
CA PRO A 5 -15.87 -8.57 -2.64
C PRO A 5 -14.49 -8.44 -3.31
N SER A 6 -14.32 -9.07 -4.49
CA SER A 6 -13.08 -8.96 -5.28
C SER A 6 -12.85 -7.53 -5.80
N GLN A 7 -13.91 -6.84 -6.23
CA GLN A 7 -13.82 -5.47 -6.70
C GLN A 7 -13.52 -4.48 -5.58
N ALA A 8 -14.07 -4.69 -4.37
CA ALA A 8 -13.71 -3.91 -3.19
C ALA A 8 -12.25 -4.13 -2.77
N MET A 9 -11.74 -5.37 -2.89
CA MET A 9 -10.35 -5.70 -2.59
C MET A 9 -9.38 -5.06 -3.60
N LEU A 10 -9.72 -5.05 -4.90
CA LEU A 10 -8.92 -4.36 -5.92
C LEU A 10 -8.83 -2.86 -5.64
N SER A 11 -9.94 -2.19 -5.31
CA SER A 11 -9.91 -0.77 -4.94
C SER A 11 -9.08 -0.51 -3.67
N CYS A 12 -9.07 -1.44 -2.72
CA CYS A 12 -8.20 -1.35 -1.54
C CYS A 12 -6.72 -1.45 -1.92
N ILE A 13 -6.36 -2.40 -2.79
CA ILE A 13 -4.99 -2.56 -3.31
C ILE A 13 -4.52 -1.29 -4.02
N ASP A 14 -5.35 -0.71 -4.88
CA ASP A 14 -5.03 0.53 -5.60
C ASP A 14 -4.79 1.70 -4.62
N MET A 15 -5.61 1.80 -3.57
CA MET A 15 -5.43 2.81 -2.52
C MET A 15 -4.12 2.61 -1.74
N CYS A 16 -3.77 1.36 -1.42
CA CYS A 16 -2.51 1.04 -0.76
C CYS A 16 -1.30 1.39 -1.64
N GLN A 17 -1.36 1.09 -2.95
CA GLN A 17 -0.30 1.45 -3.90
C GLN A 17 -0.10 2.97 -4.00
N ASN A 18 -1.20 3.73 -4.08
CA ASN A 18 -1.13 5.19 -4.07
C ASN A 18 -0.53 5.73 -2.76
N THR A 19 -0.93 5.16 -1.63
CA THR A 19 -0.37 5.53 -0.31
C THR A 19 1.13 5.23 -0.24
N GLN A 20 1.56 4.07 -0.74
CA GLN A 20 2.96 3.68 -0.81
C GLN A 20 3.79 4.66 -1.64
N ASN A 21 3.28 5.09 -2.80
CA ASN A 21 3.94 6.09 -3.66
C ASN A 21 4.07 7.46 -2.96
N ASN A 22 3.04 7.87 -2.21
CA ASN A 22 3.08 9.11 -1.43
C ASN A 22 4.15 9.03 -0.33
N ILE A 23 4.24 7.91 0.38
CA ILE A 23 5.27 7.68 1.40
C ILE A 23 6.67 7.75 0.79
N ARG A 24 6.87 7.14 -0.38
CA ARG A 24 8.15 7.20 -1.10
C ARG A 24 8.53 8.64 -1.44
N SER A 25 7.58 9.41 -1.96
CA SER A 25 7.78 10.82 -2.30
C SER A 25 8.12 11.67 -1.06
N LEU A 26 7.47 11.41 0.08
CA LEU A 26 7.80 12.05 1.35
C LEU A 26 9.19 11.67 1.86
N ALA A 27 9.57 10.39 1.72
CA ALA A 27 10.89 9.89 2.13
C ALA A 27 12.02 10.52 1.30
N ASP A 28 11.77 10.78 0.02
CA ASP A 28 12.74 11.40 -0.90
C ASP A 28 12.87 12.92 -0.70
N THR A 29 11.82 13.58 -0.17
CA THR A 29 11.80 15.05 0.01
C THR A 29 12.18 15.49 1.43
N THR A 30 12.09 14.60 2.41
CA THR A 30 12.47 14.93 3.79
C THR A 30 13.99 14.99 3.98
N HIS A 31 14.45 16.01 4.69
CA HIS A 31 15.86 16.18 5.06
C HIS A 31 16.18 15.53 6.43
N ASN A 32 15.15 15.07 7.14
CA ASN A 32 15.31 14.43 8.44
C ASN A 32 15.51 12.92 8.27
N GLN A 33 16.70 12.42 8.64
CA GLN A 33 17.06 11.01 8.53
C GLN A 33 16.08 10.09 9.27
N MET A 34 15.71 10.41 10.51
CA MET A 34 14.81 9.57 11.30
C MET A 34 13.43 9.46 10.66
N VAL A 35 12.92 10.58 10.12
CA VAL A 35 11.64 10.60 9.40
C VAL A 35 11.74 9.78 8.12
N ARG A 36 12.85 9.89 7.38
CA ARG A 36 13.10 9.08 6.18
C ARG A 36 13.12 7.59 6.50
N ASP A 37 13.81 7.19 7.56
CA ASP A 37 13.91 5.79 7.96
C ASP A 37 12.53 5.22 8.35
N GLU A 38 11.72 5.99 9.07
CA GLU A 38 10.37 5.57 9.44
C GLU A 38 9.42 5.50 8.23
N LEU A 39 9.52 6.45 7.30
CA LEU A 39 8.79 6.39 6.03
C LEU A 39 9.21 5.17 5.19
N ASN A 40 10.50 4.83 5.16
CA ASN A 40 10.97 3.62 4.48
C ASN A 40 10.41 2.33 5.11
N LYS A 41 10.33 2.26 6.45
CA LYS A 41 9.66 1.13 7.12
C LYS A 41 8.17 1.06 6.79
N ALA A 42 7.48 2.20 6.76
CA ALA A 42 6.07 2.27 6.39
C ALA A 42 5.85 1.81 4.94
N TYR A 43 6.72 2.24 4.02
CA TYR A 43 6.72 1.80 2.61
C TYR A 43 6.81 0.28 2.48
N LEU A 44 7.76 -0.35 3.20
CA LEU A 44 7.94 -1.80 3.20
C LEU A 44 6.76 -2.54 3.83
N SER A 45 6.19 -1.99 4.91
CA SER A 45 5.01 -2.57 5.55
C SER A 45 3.79 -2.57 4.63
N ILE A 46 3.58 -1.48 3.88
CA ILE A 46 2.51 -1.40 2.89
C ILE A 46 2.76 -2.36 1.71
N ASP A 47 4.01 -2.53 1.27
CA ASP A 47 4.36 -3.51 0.21
C ASP A 47 3.94 -4.94 0.59
N VAL A 48 4.25 -5.34 1.82
CA VAL A 48 3.86 -6.66 2.36
C VAL A 48 2.34 -6.78 2.42
N CYS A 49 1.65 -5.74 2.89
CA CYS A 49 0.19 -5.70 2.94
C CYS A 49 -0.44 -5.88 1.54
N ILE A 50 0.05 -5.14 0.53
CA ILE A 50 -0.43 -5.25 -0.86
C ILE A 50 -0.27 -6.68 -1.38
N LYS A 51 0.88 -7.32 -1.16
CA LYS A 51 1.13 -8.70 -1.60
C LYS A 51 0.18 -9.70 -0.92
N GLN A 52 -0.10 -9.51 0.36
CA GLN A 52 -1.08 -10.32 1.09
C GLN A 52 -2.51 -10.11 0.54
N CYS A 53 -2.90 -8.87 0.26
CA CYS A 53 -4.19 -8.54 -0.34
C CYS A 53 -4.33 -9.12 -1.75
N GLN A 54 -3.28 -9.05 -2.58
CA GLN A 54 -3.27 -9.66 -3.92
C GLN A 54 -3.45 -11.18 -3.85
N THR A 55 -2.75 -11.83 -2.91
CA THR A 55 -2.89 -13.27 -2.66
C THR A 55 -4.32 -13.60 -2.22
N ALA A 56 -4.87 -12.87 -1.24
CA ALA A 56 -6.25 -13.06 -0.78
C ALA A 56 -7.28 -12.84 -1.90
N ASN A 57 -7.09 -11.82 -2.74
CA ASN A 57 -7.99 -11.53 -3.87
C ASN A 57 -8.00 -12.65 -4.91
N SER A 58 -6.85 -13.33 -5.11
CA SER A 58 -6.77 -14.48 -6.02
C SER A 58 -7.62 -15.67 -5.56
N HIS A 59 -7.92 -15.77 -4.26
CA HIS A 59 -8.82 -16.78 -3.69
C HIS A 59 -10.30 -16.36 -3.72
N LEU A 60 -10.61 -15.10 -4.06
CA LEU A 60 -11.96 -14.56 -4.19
C LEU A 60 -12.47 -14.52 -5.64
N SER A 61 -11.58 -14.80 -6.61
CA SER A 61 -11.84 -14.76 -8.05
C SER A 61 -12.14 -16.15 -8.58
#